data_AF-A0A2D5GS93-F1
#
_entry.id   AF-A0A2D5GS93-F1
#
_cell.length_a   1.000
_cell.length_b   1.000
_cell.length_c   1.000
_cell.angle_alpha   90.00
_cell.angle_beta   90.00
_cell.angle_gamma   90.00
#
_symmetry.space_group_name_H-M   'P 1'
#
loop_
_entity.id
_entity.type
_entity.pdbx_description
1 polymer ?
#
loop_
_entity_poly.entity_id
_entity_poly.type
_entity_poly.pdbx_seq_one_letter_code
_entity_poly.pdbx_strand_id
1 'polypeptide(L)'
;MHVSEYDPYSSKIRKKDSFTNRLLLVRMHKHYWYYRMTYPGKILLFGFFLSGIGTISVSVPIYNLFSVLMALILVDGIASWIFRPRCDLKGDFPAQTTAGQPAVGHFTVTNRGWLPIYDMAVAFRWLERPLSQADRDDTLGCLSRGESVDVTVTIDAPQRGFYALPKLGVHTLFPFHLNRSGNAALPGKSLLVLPAFHQLTSVDLPVGSKFQPGGIALTSNVGESPEYIGNREYVPGEPARRLDFRSWARLGKPVVREYQEEYYCRIALILDTYMPPEPWLIEKLKSIGERYQPISSVKPPMNVLEAGISLTASIADALSRGEYLIDLFAAGPELYVFRAGRHTAHFDNVLEILSCVDRCLDDPFETIGPAVFEELSNVSTAVCIFLDWDEQREQMARAVLDSGSSLKTIIIHEGETTLPYNADEFGPAYQFTPDEIAKGKVESL
;
A
#
# COMPACT_ATOMS: atom_id res chain seq x y z
N MET A 1 3.16 15.00 -5.90
CA MET A 1 4.05 14.83 -4.73
C MET A 1 4.19 13.33 -4.60
N HIS A 2 5.39 12.76 -4.83
CA HIS A 2 5.56 11.31 -4.69
C HIS A 2 5.29 10.92 -3.24
N VAL A 3 4.54 9.84 -3.01
CA VAL A 3 4.23 9.36 -1.66
C VAL A 3 5.53 8.94 -0.94
N SER A 4 6.57 8.60 -1.71
CA SER A 4 7.92 8.28 -1.20
C SER A 4 8.67 9.45 -0.54
N GLU A 5 8.29 10.72 -0.79
CA GLU A 5 8.85 11.90 -0.10
C GLU A 5 8.13 12.22 1.22
N TYR A 6 7.06 11.48 1.55
CA TYR A 6 6.31 11.66 2.77
C TYR A 6 7.14 11.16 3.98
N ASP A 7 7.61 12.08 4.81
CA ASP A 7 8.27 11.76 6.07
C ASP A 7 7.22 11.44 7.16
N PRO A 8 7.03 10.16 7.54
CA PRO A 8 6.09 9.78 8.61
C PRO A 8 6.49 10.34 9.98
N TYR A 9 7.69 10.92 10.12
CA TYR A 9 8.17 11.56 11.35
C TYR A 9 8.08 13.10 11.32
N SER A 10 7.47 13.67 10.28
CA SER A 10 7.21 15.11 10.20
C SER A 10 6.38 15.58 11.41
N SER A 11 6.94 16.56 12.14
CA SER A 11 6.33 17.10 13.36
C SER A 11 4.96 17.76 13.14
N LYS A 12 4.57 18.03 11.88
CA LYS A 12 3.29 18.65 11.51
C LYS A 12 2.08 17.72 11.59
N ILE A 13 2.29 16.40 11.49
CA ILE A 13 1.21 15.38 11.44
C ILE A 13 1.04 14.67 12.78
N ARG A 14 1.96 14.91 13.73
CA ARG A 14 1.79 14.47 15.10
C ARG A 14 0.55 15.15 15.67
N LYS A 15 -0.60 14.45 15.60
CA LYS A 15 -1.78 14.70 16.43
C LYS A 15 -1.24 15.05 17.81
N LYS A 16 -1.62 16.22 18.27
CA LYS A 16 -1.17 16.83 19.51
C LYS A 16 -1.69 15.96 20.66
N ASP A 17 -1.04 14.82 20.90
CA ASP A 17 -1.33 13.90 21.98
C ASP A 17 -0.88 14.56 23.28
N SER A 18 -1.72 15.48 23.76
CA SER A 18 -1.58 16.26 24.98
C SER A 18 -1.78 15.43 26.27
N PHE A 19 -1.55 14.12 26.21
CA PHE A 19 -1.67 13.18 27.33
C PHE A 19 -0.35 12.45 27.66
N THR A 20 0.79 12.94 27.17
CA THR A 20 2.04 12.15 27.04
C THR A 20 3.06 12.23 28.18
N ASN A 21 2.65 12.51 29.44
CA ASN A 21 3.57 12.41 30.59
C ASN A 21 3.14 11.44 31.71
N ARG A 22 1.90 10.93 31.76
CA ARG A 22 1.45 9.98 32.81
C ARG A 22 1.66 8.48 32.49
N LEU A 23 2.15 8.14 31.30
CA LEU A 23 2.29 6.75 30.84
C LEU A 23 3.75 6.25 30.68
N LEU A 24 4.74 6.92 31.29
CA LEU A 24 6.14 6.46 31.20
C LEU A 24 6.29 5.02 31.70
N LEU A 25 5.66 4.70 32.84
CA LEU A 25 5.63 3.34 33.39
C LEU A 25 4.90 2.35 32.47
N VAL A 26 3.80 2.75 31.84
CA VAL A 26 3.06 1.88 30.91
C VAL A 26 3.86 1.65 29.62
N ARG A 27 4.55 2.66 29.11
CA ARG A 27 5.46 2.54 27.96
C ARG A 27 6.66 1.66 28.29
N MET A 28 7.27 1.86 29.46
CA MET A 28 8.38 1.02 29.95
C MET A 28 7.92 -0.43 30.17
N HIS A 29 6.75 -0.64 30.77
CA HIS A 29 6.18 -1.97 30.98
C HIS A 29 5.86 -2.65 29.64
N LYS A 30 5.17 -1.97 28.72
CA LYS A 30 4.93 -2.50 27.37
C LYS A 30 6.23 -2.83 26.65
N HIS A 31 7.22 -1.95 26.71
CA HIS A 31 8.53 -2.19 26.12
C HIS A 31 9.23 -3.41 26.76
N TYR A 32 9.20 -3.53 28.09
CA TYR A 32 9.85 -4.64 28.77
C TYR A 32 9.14 -5.97 28.47
N TRP A 33 7.81 -5.99 28.59
CA TRP A 33 6.99 -7.20 28.44
C TRP A 33 6.87 -7.69 27.00
N TYR A 34 6.67 -6.79 26.03
CA TYR A 34 6.46 -7.20 24.64
C TYR A 34 7.74 -7.26 23.82
N TYR A 35 8.71 -6.39 24.10
CA TYR A 35 9.94 -6.32 23.31
C TYR A 35 11.12 -7.05 23.96
N ARG A 36 11.44 -6.72 25.22
CA ARG A 36 12.62 -7.33 25.86
C ARG A 36 12.39 -8.78 26.22
N MET A 37 11.23 -9.13 26.77
CA MET A 37 11.02 -10.50 27.23
C MET A 37 10.67 -11.47 26.10
N THR A 38 11.38 -12.58 26.02
CA THR A 38 11.07 -13.67 25.08
C THR A 38 9.90 -14.52 25.58
N TYR A 39 9.36 -15.39 24.72
CA TYR A 39 8.33 -16.34 25.13
C TYR A 39 8.78 -17.28 26.28
N PRO A 40 9.96 -17.95 26.21
CA PRO A 40 10.45 -18.76 27.33
C PRO A 40 10.72 -17.92 28.58
N GLY A 41 11.22 -16.69 28.44
CA GLY A 41 11.37 -15.75 29.56
C GLY A 41 10.06 -15.49 30.28
N LYS A 42 8.96 -15.28 29.54
CA LYS A 42 7.62 -15.07 30.12
C LYS A 42 7.13 -16.28 30.90
N ILE A 43 7.33 -17.49 30.38
CA ILE A 43 6.95 -18.74 31.06
C ILE A 43 7.74 -18.89 32.37
N LEU A 44 9.05 -18.65 32.34
CA LEU A 44 9.90 -18.74 33.53
C LEU A 44 9.51 -17.69 34.57
N LEU A 45 9.20 -16.47 34.15
CA LEU A 45 8.73 -15.43 35.07
C LEU A 45 7.35 -15.76 35.66
N PHE A 46 6.44 -16.35 34.89
CA PHE A 46 5.17 -16.85 35.42
C PHE A 46 5.40 -17.97 36.47
N GLY A 47 6.28 -18.93 36.16
CA GLY A 47 6.67 -19.98 37.10
C GLY A 47 7.35 -19.43 38.36
N PHE A 48 8.20 -18.41 38.21
CA PHE A 48 8.82 -17.70 39.33
C PHE A 48 7.76 -17.09 40.25
N PHE A 49 6.80 -16.34 39.71
CA PHE A 49 5.70 -15.76 40.51
C PHE A 49 4.83 -16.83 41.17
N LEU A 50 4.54 -17.95 40.49
CA LEU A 50 3.76 -19.05 41.05
C LEU A 50 4.51 -19.74 42.22
N SER A 51 5.82 -19.98 42.05
CA SER A 51 6.67 -20.56 43.09
C SER A 51 6.88 -19.62 44.29
N GLY A 52 6.65 -18.31 44.11
CA GLY A 52 6.72 -17.30 45.17
C GLY A 52 5.75 -17.55 46.34
N ILE A 53 4.65 -18.29 46.13
CA ILE A 53 3.73 -18.67 47.23
C ILE A 53 4.44 -19.61 48.23
N GLY A 54 5.42 -20.38 47.78
CA GLY A 54 6.20 -21.30 48.60
C GLY A 54 7.30 -20.63 49.45
N THR A 55 7.50 -19.31 49.36
CA THR A 55 8.54 -18.61 50.14
C THR A 55 8.18 -18.40 51.61
N ILE A 56 6.97 -18.81 52.02
CA ILE A 56 6.51 -18.69 53.41
C ILE A 56 7.35 -19.58 54.34
N SER A 57 7.89 -20.69 53.85
CA SER A 57 8.78 -21.56 54.63
C SER A 57 9.89 -22.17 53.78
N VAL A 58 11.13 -22.09 54.27
CA VAL A 58 12.33 -22.68 53.64
C VAL A 58 12.28 -24.21 53.62
N SER A 59 11.46 -24.84 54.47
CA SER A 59 11.31 -26.29 54.54
C SER A 59 10.49 -26.89 53.39
N VAL A 60 9.76 -26.07 52.64
CA VAL A 60 8.93 -26.54 51.53
C VAL A 60 9.80 -26.66 50.26
N PRO A 61 9.81 -27.80 49.54
CA PRO A 61 10.64 -27.98 48.34
C PRO A 61 10.43 -26.91 47.25
N ILE A 62 9.27 -26.26 47.23
CA ILE A 62 8.93 -25.14 46.33
C ILE A 62 9.90 -23.96 46.52
N TYR A 63 10.43 -23.73 47.73
CA TYR A 63 11.43 -22.69 47.98
C TYR A 63 12.72 -22.90 47.19
N ASN A 64 13.16 -24.16 47.02
CA ASN A 64 14.34 -24.48 46.22
C ASN A 64 14.10 -24.17 44.75
N LEU A 65 12.91 -24.49 44.23
CA LEU A 65 12.51 -24.14 42.86
C LEU A 65 12.52 -22.63 42.65
N PHE A 66 11.91 -21.86 43.56
CA PHE A 66 11.93 -20.39 43.53
C PHE A 66 13.36 -19.84 43.50
N SER A 67 14.25 -20.38 44.34
CA SER A 67 15.65 -19.96 44.43
C SER A 67 16.43 -20.22 43.15
N VAL A 68 16.23 -21.39 42.52
CA VAL A 68 16.87 -21.73 41.23
C VAL A 68 16.35 -20.84 40.11
N LEU A 69 15.02 -20.63 40.02
CA LEU A 69 14.44 -19.73 39.02
C LEU A 69 14.93 -18.30 39.18
N MET A 70 15.03 -17.83 40.43
CA MET A 70 15.58 -16.50 40.74
C MET A 70 17.04 -16.38 40.31
N ALA A 71 17.87 -17.37 40.65
CA ALA A 71 19.27 -17.39 40.26
C ALA A 71 19.43 -17.38 38.73
N LEU A 72 18.63 -18.17 38.02
CA LEU A 72 18.66 -18.25 36.56
C LEU A 72 18.28 -16.91 35.92
N ILE A 73 17.21 -16.26 36.39
CA ILE A 73 16.78 -14.93 35.89
C ILE A 73 17.85 -13.86 36.20
N LEU A 74 18.46 -13.89 37.38
CA LEU A 74 19.52 -12.95 37.76
C LEU A 74 20.79 -13.13 36.92
N VAL A 75 21.24 -14.37 36.74
CA VAL A 75 22.41 -14.69 35.93
C VAL A 75 22.18 -14.28 34.48
N ASP A 76 20.99 -14.57 33.91
CA ASP A 76 20.62 -14.12 32.56
C ASP A 76 20.67 -12.60 32.44
N GLY A 77 20.04 -11.87 33.37
CA GLY A 77 19.97 -10.42 33.35
C GLY A 77 21.34 -9.75 33.49
N ILE A 78 22.19 -10.25 34.39
CA ILE A 78 23.56 -9.75 34.60
C ILE A 78 24.42 -10.05 33.36
N ALA A 79 24.37 -11.27 32.83
CA ALA A 79 25.10 -11.65 31.62
C ALA A 79 24.65 -10.81 30.40
N SER A 80 23.34 -10.69 30.17
CA SER A 80 22.75 -9.83 29.13
C SER A 80 23.16 -8.35 29.24
N TRP A 81 23.44 -7.87 30.45
CA TRP A 81 23.92 -6.52 30.67
C TRP A 81 25.42 -6.37 30.38
N ILE A 82 26.23 -7.34 30.80
CA ILE A 82 27.69 -7.37 30.56
C ILE A 82 28.00 -7.57 29.07
N PHE A 83 27.34 -8.54 28.43
CA PHE A 83 27.52 -8.90 27.01
C PHE A 83 26.63 -8.06 26.07
N ARG A 84 26.14 -6.91 26.52
CA ARG A 84 25.26 -6.06 25.73
C ARG A 84 25.97 -5.62 24.44
N PRO A 85 25.39 -5.87 23.25
CA PRO A 85 26.05 -5.63 21.99
C PRO A 85 26.31 -4.15 21.75
N ARG A 86 27.55 -3.83 21.37
CA ARG A 86 27.98 -2.53 20.87
C ARG A 86 28.45 -2.69 19.44
N CYS A 87 27.51 -2.69 18.51
CA CYS A 87 27.77 -2.88 17.09
C CYS A 87 27.38 -1.64 16.29
N ASP A 88 27.92 -1.57 15.08
CA ASP A 88 27.50 -0.68 14.03
C ASP A 88 26.63 -1.49 13.05
N LEU A 89 25.50 -0.91 12.64
CA LEU A 89 24.56 -1.55 11.74
C LEU A 89 24.47 -0.69 10.49
N LYS A 90 24.84 -1.25 9.35
CA LYS A 90 24.75 -0.61 8.04
C LYS A 90 23.97 -1.48 7.09
N GLY A 91 23.26 -0.87 6.16
CA GLY A 91 22.48 -1.60 5.17
C GLY A 91 21.33 -0.76 4.70
N ASP A 92 20.57 -1.34 3.77
CA ASP A 92 19.37 -0.73 3.26
C ASP A 92 18.21 -1.70 3.26
N PHE A 93 17.02 -1.15 3.38
CA PHE A 93 15.76 -1.87 3.27
C PHE A 93 15.05 -1.37 2.00
N PRO A 94 14.42 -2.24 1.21
CA PRO A 94 13.68 -1.82 0.03
C PRO A 94 12.61 -0.78 0.41
N ALA A 95 12.50 0.28 -0.38
CA ALA A 95 11.49 1.33 -0.17
C ALA A 95 10.07 0.85 -0.51
N GLN A 96 9.96 -0.15 -1.40
CA GLN A 96 8.70 -0.68 -1.90
C GLN A 96 8.70 -2.21 -1.95
N THR A 97 7.55 -2.82 -1.72
CA THR A 97 7.28 -4.26 -1.92
C THR A 97 5.84 -4.46 -2.38
N THR A 98 5.44 -5.66 -2.78
CA THR A 98 4.05 -5.99 -3.13
C THR A 98 3.39 -6.79 -2.02
N ALA A 99 2.11 -6.56 -1.77
CA ALA A 99 1.34 -7.30 -0.76
C ALA A 99 1.45 -8.82 -0.98
N GLY A 100 1.79 -9.55 0.08
CA GLY A 100 2.03 -11.00 0.05
C GLY A 100 3.44 -11.43 -0.40
N GLN A 101 4.27 -10.50 -0.88
CA GLN A 101 5.70 -10.75 -1.12
C GLN A 101 6.54 -10.28 0.08
N PRO A 102 7.49 -11.10 0.57
CA PRO A 102 8.34 -10.71 1.67
C PRO A 102 9.31 -9.59 1.24
N ALA A 103 9.39 -8.53 2.03
CA ALA A 103 10.39 -7.47 1.85
C ALA A 103 11.70 -7.91 2.51
N VAL A 104 12.76 -8.02 1.71
CA VAL A 104 14.06 -8.52 2.14
C VAL A 104 15.07 -7.38 2.18
N GLY A 105 15.67 -7.12 3.34
CA GLY A 105 16.76 -6.16 3.52
C GLY A 105 18.07 -6.85 3.86
N HIS A 106 19.18 -6.29 3.39
CA HIS A 106 20.52 -6.81 3.65
C HIS A 106 21.29 -5.83 4.53
N PHE A 107 21.77 -6.32 5.68
CA PHE A 107 22.46 -5.51 6.67
C PHE A 107 23.80 -6.12 7.07
N THR A 108 24.83 -5.30 7.06
CA THR A 108 26.13 -5.65 7.62
C THR A 108 26.21 -5.18 9.07
N VAL A 109 26.47 -6.12 9.98
CA VAL A 109 26.66 -5.86 11.40
C VAL A 109 28.15 -5.97 11.73
N THR A 110 28.74 -4.90 12.28
CA THR A 110 30.15 -4.91 12.72
C THR A 110 30.23 -4.82 14.23
N ASN A 111 30.91 -5.75 14.89
CA ASN A 111 31.14 -5.68 16.33
C ASN A 111 32.24 -4.64 16.66
N ARG A 112 31.84 -3.52 17.27
CA ARG A 112 32.77 -2.48 17.77
C ARG A 112 33.05 -2.59 19.26
N GLY A 113 32.38 -3.53 19.94
CA GLY A 113 32.54 -3.80 21.35
C GLY A 113 33.89 -4.44 21.65
N TRP A 114 34.26 -4.43 22.92
CA TRP A 114 35.48 -5.10 23.37
C TRP A 114 35.27 -6.61 23.58
N LEU A 115 34.03 -7.02 23.83
CA LEU A 115 33.61 -8.39 24.05
C LEU A 115 33.02 -9.00 22.76
N PRO A 116 33.12 -10.33 22.58
CA PRO A 116 32.36 -11.02 21.55
C PRO A 116 30.85 -10.92 21.84
N ILE A 117 30.05 -10.91 20.78
CA ILE A 117 28.59 -10.92 20.87
C ILE A 117 28.14 -12.36 20.62
N TYR A 118 27.40 -12.94 21.56
CA TYR A 118 26.80 -14.27 21.43
C TYR A 118 25.30 -14.15 21.13
N ASP A 119 24.75 -15.16 20.46
CA ASP A 119 23.33 -15.27 20.11
C ASP A 119 22.75 -13.94 19.59
N MET A 120 23.40 -13.39 18.56
CA MET A 120 23.06 -12.09 18.00
C MET A 120 21.89 -12.23 17.02
N ALA A 121 20.87 -11.38 17.17
CA ALA A 121 19.77 -11.27 16.24
C ALA A 121 19.50 -9.80 15.88
N VAL A 122 18.97 -9.58 14.69
CA VAL A 122 18.63 -8.25 14.17
C VAL A 122 17.11 -8.16 14.05
N ALA A 123 16.49 -7.23 14.75
CA ALA A 123 15.04 -7.13 14.76
C ALA A 123 14.51 -5.71 14.89
N PHE A 124 13.34 -5.50 14.28
CA PHE A 124 12.58 -4.27 14.48
C PHE A 124 12.03 -4.19 15.91
N ARG A 125 12.10 -2.99 16.49
CA ARG A 125 11.67 -2.79 17.88
C ARG A 125 10.19 -3.10 18.10
N TRP A 126 9.36 -2.55 17.24
CA TRP A 126 7.91 -2.70 17.34
C TRP A 126 7.31 -2.66 15.94
N LEU A 127 7.02 -3.83 15.40
CA LEU A 127 6.34 -3.95 14.12
C LEU A 127 4.84 -4.06 14.41
N GLU A 128 4.07 -3.11 13.91
CA GLU A 128 2.61 -3.13 14.05
C GLU A 128 2.04 -4.16 13.09
N ARG A 129 1.05 -4.94 13.55
CA ARG A 129 0.28 -5.80 12.65
C ARG A 129 -0.36 -4.90 11.59
N PRO A 130 -0.39 -5.33 10.33
CA PRO A 130 -0.26 -6.71 9.85
C PRO A 130 1.17 -7.17 9.54
N LEU A 131 2.18 -6.29 9.65
CA LEU A 131 3.57 -6.65 9.35
C LEU A 131 4.13 -7.62 10.41
N SER A 132 4.88 -8.62 9.96
CA SER A 132 5.64 -9.53 10.83
C SER A 132 7.06 -9.72 10.32
N GLN A 133 7.98 -10.03 11.22
CA GLN A 133 9.36 -10.37 10.88
C GLN A 133 9.57 -11.85 11.23
N ALA A 134 9.78 -12.71 10.23
CA ALA A 134 9.91 -14.15 10.42
C ALA A 134 11.24 -14.53 11.10
N ASP A 135 12.32 -13.87 10.74
CA ASP A 135 13.69 -14.11 11.21
C ASP A 135 14.07 -13.36 12.50
N ARG A 136 13.07 -12.83 13.21
CA ARG A 136 13.26 -11.94 14.37
C ARG A 136 14.20 -12.49 15.45
N ASP A 137 14.07 -13.78 15.75
CA ASP A 137 14.85 -14.48 16.77
C ASP A 137 15.82 -15.51 16.14
N ASP A 138 16.12 -15.37 14.84
CA ASP A 138 17.19 -16.15 14.21
C ASP A 138 18.55 -15.63 14.69
N THR A 139 19.34 -16.51 15.29
CA THR A 139 20.53 -16.11 16.06
C THR A 139 21.81 -16.55 15.39
N LEU A 140 22.74 -15.61 15.26
CA LEU A 140 24.13 -15.90 14.93
C LEU A 140 24.88 -16.24 16.22
N GLY A 141 25.53 -17.41 16.24
CA GLY A 141 26.12 -17.96 17.47
C GLY A 141 27.23 -17.11 18.10
N CYS A 142 28.13 -16.52 17.30
CA CYS A 142 29.18 -15.65 17.84
C CYS A 142 29.66 -14.65 16.78
N LEU A 143 29.88 -13.40 17.19
CA LEU A 143 30.57 -12.38 16.42
C LEU A 143 31.75 -11.81 17.21
N SER A 144 32.95 -12.07 16.73
CA SER A 144 34.20 -11.65 17.38
C SER A 144 34.38 -10.13 17.29
N ARG A 145 35.28 -9.59 18.10
CA ARG A 145 35.59 -8.15 18.07
C ARG A 145 36.13 -7.74 16.70
N GLY A 146 35.56 -6.69 16.12
CA GLY A 146 35.96 -6.15 14.81
C GLY A 146 35.45 -6.96 13.61
N GLU A 147 34.86 -8.12 13.85
CA GLU A 147 34.26 -8.95 12.80
C GLU A 147 32.98 -8.31 12.26
N SER A 148 32.73 -8.51 10.97
CA SER A 148 31.51 -8.07 10.30
C SER A 148 30.82 -9.27 9.66
N VAL A 149 29.50 -9.33 9.80
CA VAL A 149 28.66 -10.37 9.22
C VAL A 149 27.48 -9.72 8.50
N ASP A 150 27.13 -10.27 7.34
CA ASP A 150 25.92 -9.90 6.61
C ASP A 150 24.74 -10.73 7.11
N VAL A 151 23.67 -10.01 7.49
CA VAL A 151 22.43 -10.55 8.02
C VAL A 151 21.31 -10.09 7.11
N THR A 152 20.47 -11.03 6.71
CA THR A 152 19.26 -10.75 5.96
C THR A 152 18.11 -10.59 6.94
N VAL A 153 17.28 -9.55 6.73
CA VAL A 153 16.09 -9.27 7.54
C VAL A 153 14.87 -9.29 6.63
N THR A 154 13.88 -10.11 6.98
CA THR A 154 12.72 -10.39 6.14
C THR A 154 11.44 -9.94 6.84
N ILE A 155 10.70 -9.04 6.21
CA ILE A 155 9.38 -8.59 6.67
C ILE A 155 8.30 -9.18 5.78
N ASP A 156 7.36 -9.90 6.38
CA ASP A 156 6.12 -10.31 5.73
C ASP A 156 5.13 -9.16 5.76
N ALA A 157 4.70 -8.73 4.57
CA ALA A 157 3.73 -7.66 4.38
C ALA A 157 2.46 -8.21 3.69
N PRO A 158 1.52 -8.82 4.44
CA PRO A 158 0.38 -9.49 3.84
C PRO A 158 -0.70 -8.52 3.32
N GLN A 159 -0.69 -7.25 3.77
CA GLN A 159 -1.66 -6.23 3.36
C GLN A 159 -0.93 -5.02 2.79
N ARG A 160 -1.51 -4.43 1.73
CA ARG A 160 -1.01 -3.18 1.14
C ARG A 160 -1.09 -2.03 2.14
N GLY A 161 -0.33 -0.97 1.91
CA GLY A 161 -0.33 0.19 2.79
C GLY A 161 1.01 0.91 2.85
N PHE A 162 0.99 2.11 3.41
CA PHE A 162 2.19 2.86 3.75
C PHE A 162 2.55 2.64 5.22
N TYR A 163 3.67 1.97 5.47
CA TYR A 163 4.10 1.61 6.82
C TYR A 163 5.35 2.39 7.24
N ALA A 164 5.30 2.99 8.43
CA ALA A 164 6.48 3.56 9.07
C ALA A 164 7.22 2.47 9.85
N LEU A 165 8.35 1.99 9.32
CA LEU A 165 9.16 0.99 10.02
C LEU A 165 9.82 1.62 11.24
N PRO A 166 9.76 0.96 12.42
CA PRO A 166 10.44 1.44 13.60
C PRO A 166 11.96 1.32 13.42
N LYS A 167 12.71 1.75 14.43
CA LYS A 167 14.16 1.51 14.47
C LYS A 167 14.47 0.01 14.41
N LEU A 168 15.31 -0.37 13.45
CA LEU A 168 15.90 -1.71 13.34
C LEU A 168 17.10 -1.77 14.27
N GLY A 169 17.17 -2.77 15.16
CA GLY A 169 18.26 -2.85 16.12
C GLY A 169 18.82 -4.25 16.30
N VAL A 170 20.07 -4.27 16.77
CA VAL A 170 20.77 -5.52 17.09
C VAL A 170 20.59 -5.83 18.57
N HIS A 171 20.27 -7.08 18.87
CA HIS A 171 20.09 -7.58 20.22
C HIS A 171 20.80 -8.92 20.42
N THR A 172 21.12 -9.23 21.68
CA THR A 172 21.57 -10.54 22.11
C THR A 172 20.46 -11.22 22.90
N LEU A 173 20.35 -12.53 22.74
CA LEU A 173 19.52 -13.41 23.55
C LEU A 173 20.35 -14.26 24.53
N PHE A 174 21.66 -14.07 24.56
CA PHE A 174 22.57 -14.82 25.43
C PHE A 174 22.36 -14.47 26.92
N PRO A 175 22.49 -15.43 27.85
CA PRO A 175 22.85 -16.84 27.65
C PRO A 175 21.68 -17.83 27.55
N PHE A 176 20.50 -17.50 28.09
CA PHE A 176 19.41 -18.47 28.23
C PHE A 176 18.18 -18.14 27.38
N HIS A 177 18.29 -17.21 26.43
CA HIS A 177 17.20 -16.77 25.57
C HIS A 177 15.98 -16.22 26.33
N LEU A 178 16.15 -15.60 27.50
CA LEU A 178 15.03 -15.10 28.31
C LEU A 178 14.70 -13.63 28.04
N ASN A 179 15.74 -12.84 27.75
CA ASN A 179 15.64 -11.40 27.55
C ASN A 179 16.44 -10.95 26.33
N ARG A 180 15.92 -9.95 25.63
CA ARG A 180 16.59 -9.26 24.54
C ARG A 180 17.29 -8.01 25.07
N SER A 181 18.59 -7.94 24.84
CA SER A 181 19.43 -6.81 25.23
C SER A 181 20.13 -6.21 24.00
N GLY A 182 19.90 -4.93 23.71
CA GLY A 182 20.38 -4.31 22.48
C GLY A 182 20.63 -2.81 22.63
N ASN A 183 21.40 -2.22 21.72
CA ASN A 183 21.67 -0.77 21.73
C ASN A 183 21.88 -0.16 20.33
N ALA A 184 22.46 -0.90 19.39
CA ALA A 184 22.61 -0.44 18.01
C ALA A 184 21.23 -0.34 17.35
N ALA A 185 20.96 0.79 16.70
CA ALA A 185 19.69 1.01 16.03
C ALA A 185 19.86 1.90 14.79
N LEU A 186 19.51 1.39 13.62
CA LEU A 186 19.28 2.21 12.44
C LEU A 186 17.96 3.00 12.61
N PRO A 187 17.90 4.24 12.11
CA PRO A 187 16.65 4.99 12.11
C PRO A 187 15.57 4.26 11.29
N GLY A 188 14.32 4.45 11.69
CA GLY A 188 13.18 3.90 10.97
C GLY A 188 13.07 4.53 9.57
N LYS A 189 12.74 3.72 8.57
CA LYS A 189 12.42 4.14 7.20
C LYS A 189 10.94 3.87 6.92
N SER A 190 10.41 4.37 5.81
CA SER A 190 9.10 3.98 5.31
C SER A 190 9.22 2.72 4.43
N LEU A 191 8.15 1.94 4.39
CA LEU A 191 7.95 0.82 3.47
C LEU A 191 6.57 0.99 2.82
N LEU A 192 6.55 1.17 1.50
CA LEU A 192 5.34 1.19 0.71
C LEU A 192 5.02 -0.22 0.23
N VAL A 193 3.87 -0.77 0.61
CA VAL A 193 3.40 -2.08 0.19
C VAL A 193 2.34 -1.88 -0.90
N LEU A 194 2.71 -2.12 -2.15
CA LEU A 194 1.85 -2.00 -3.33
C LEU A 194 0.76 -3.08 -3.34
N PRO A 195 -0.41 -2.82 -3.94
CA PRO A 195 -1.43 -3.86 -4.10
C PRO A 195 -0.92 -4.99 -5.00
N ALA A 196 -1.28 -6.23 -4.67
CA ALA A 196 -1.09 -7.37 -5.57
C ALA A 196 -2.19 -7.38 -6.63
N PHE A 197 -1.82 -7.64 -7.89
CA PHE A 197 -2.75 -7.67 -9.00
C PHE A 197 -2.35 -8.75 -10.02
N HIS A 198 -3.30 -9.13 -10.88
CA HIS A 198 -3.10 -10.07 -11.96
C HIS A 198 -3.07 -9.32 -13.29
N GLN A 199 -2.14 -9.67 -14.18
CA GLN A 199 -2.05 -9.00 -15.48
C GLN A 199 -3.23 -9.45 -16.36
N LEU A 200 -3.98 -8.49 -16.90
CA LEU A 200 -5.01 -8.76 -17.91
C LEU A 200 -4.37 -8.92 -19.29
N THR A 201 -5.00 -9.67 -20.18
CA THR A 201 -4.54 -9.80 -21.58
C THR A 201 -4.95 -8.58 -22.40
N SER A 202 -6.21 -8.18 -22.30
CA SER A 202 -6.77 -7.01 -22.99
C SER A 202 -7.91 -6.38 -22.19
N VAL A 203 -8.12 -5.08 -22.42
CA VAL A 203 -9.28 -4.33 -21.94
C VAL A 203 -9.90 -3.61 -23.13
N ASP A 204 -11.08 -4.06 -23.55
CA ASP A 204 -11.83 -3.52 -24.66
C ASP A 204 -12.67 -2.33 -24.18
N LEU A 205 -12.19 -1.13 -24.44
CA LEU A 205 -12.90 0.08 -24.05
C LEU A 205 -13.90 0.50 -25.11
N PRO A 206 -15.12 0.92 -24.71
CA PRO A 206 -16.01 1.60 -25.63
C PRO A 206 -15.35 2.95 -25.99
N VAL A 207 -14.78 3.01 -27.19
CA VAL A 207 -14.19 4.24 -27.72
C VAL A 207 -15.36 5.10 -28.22
N GLY A 208 -15.78 6.06 -27.39
CA GLY A 208 -16.77 7.05 -27.79
C GLY A 208 -16.27 7.90 -28.96
N SER A 209 -17.19 8.51 -29.70
CA SER A 209 -16.88 9.41 -30.82
C SER A 209 -16.19 10.72 -30.40
N LYS A 210 -16.06 10.97 -29.09
CA LYS A 210 -15.29 12.08 -28.52
C LYS A 210 -13.79 11.80 -28.62
N PHE A 211 -13.25 11.98 -29.82
CA PHE A 211 -11.83 12.26 -30.00
C PHE A 211 -11.60 13.72 -29.62
N GLN A 212 -10.82 13.97 -28.57
CA GLN A 212 -10.54 15.34 -28.11
C GLN A 212 -9.35 15.94 -28.90
N PRO A 213 -9.58 16.92 -29.80
CA PRO A 213 -8.49 17.67 -30.39
C PRO A 213 -7.79 18.49 -29.30
N GLY A 214 -6.46 18.41 -29.22
CA GLY A 214 -5.70 19.30 -28.35
C GLY A 214 -5.60 18.88 -26.88
N GLY A 215 -5.63 17.57 -26.56
CA GLY A 215 -5.25 17.04 -25.23
C GLY A 215 -3.83 17.45 -24.76
N ILE A 216 -3.04 18.06 -25.64
CA ILE A 216 -1.72 18.65 -25.40
C ILE A 216 -1.83 20.03 -24.70
N ALA A 217 -2.98 20.71 -24.77
CA ALA A 217 -3.13 22.09 -24.30
C ALA A 217 -2.95 22.27 -22.78
N LEU A 218 -3.06 21.19 -22.00
CA LEU A 218 -3.00 21.25 -20.53
C LEU A 218 -1.80 20.54 -19.89
N THR A 219 -1.04 19.69 -20.60
CA THR A 219 0.02 18.86 -19.96
C THR A 219 1.42 18.96 -20.58
N SER A 220 1.63 19.67 -21.69
CA SER A 220 3.00 19.94 -22.18
C SER A 220 3.08 21.29 -22.86
N ASN A 221 2.96 22.35 -22.07
CA ASN A 221 3.38 23.66 -22.53
C ASN A 221 4.89 23.62 -22.81
N VAL A 222 5.24 23.77 -24.10
CA VAL A 222 6.58 23.97 -24.70
C VAL A 222 7.30 22.68 -25.14
N GLY A 223 7.10 22.28 -26.41
CA GLY A 223 8.09 21.43 -27.12
C GLY A 223 7.54 20.57 -28.25
N GLU A 224 6.34 20.01 -28.13
CA GLU A 224 5.78 19.08 -29.12
C GLU A 224 4.93 19.84 -30.14
N SER A 225 5.51 20.07 -31.32
CA SER A 225 4.77 20.60 -32.47
C SER A 225 4.00 19.45 -33.12
N PRO A 226 2.72 19.63 -33.51
CA PRO A 226 1.99 18.60 -34.23
C PRO A 226 2.75 18.21 -35.50
N GLU A 227 2.68 16.93 -35.90
CA GLU A 227 3.46 16.42 -37.02
C GLU A 227 3.00 17.09 -38.33
N TYR A 228 3.94 17.58 -39.13
CA TYR A 228 3.63 18.20 -40.41
C TYR A 228 3.22 17.12 -41.43
N ILE A 229 1.98 17.17 -41.92
CA ILE A 229 1.48 16.27 -42.97
C ILE A 229 1.85 16.81 -44.34
N GLY A 230 1.69 18.12 -44.56
CA GLY A 230 1.76 18.67 -45.90
C GLY A 230 1.33 20.12 -46.00
N ASN A 231 1.22 20.58 -47.23
CA ASN A 231 0.81 21.93 -47.57
C ASN A 231 -0.50 21.89 -48.36
N ARG A 232 -1.44 22.78 -48.02
CA ARG A 232 -2.67 22.96 -48.79
C ARG A 232 -2.91 24.43 -49.15
N GLU A 233 -3.83 24.66 -50.07
CA GLU A 233 -4.25 26.02 -50.41
C GLU A 233 -4.97 26.68 -49.23
N TYR A 234 -4.72 27.98 -49.07
CA TYR A 234 -5.34 28.80 -48.03
C TYR A 234 -6.85 28.93 -48.25
N VAL A 235 -7.61 28.76 -47.17
CA VAL A 235 -9.05 29.03 -47.14
C VAL A 235 -9.27 30.35 -46.37
N PRO A 236 -10.10 31.28 -46.89
CA PRO A 236 -10.40 32.53 -46.19
C PRO A 236 -10.91 32.31 -44.76
N GLY A 237 -10.32 33.02 -43.80
CA GLY A 237 -10.64 32.91 -42.37
C GLY A 237 -9.61 32.14 -41.55
N GLU A 238 -8.64 31.51 -42.20
CA GLU A 238 -7.58 30.81 -41.48
C GLU A 238 -6.52 31.74 -40.88
N PRO A 239 -5.94 31.38 -39.72
CA PRO A 239 -5.02 32.24 -39.00
C PRO A 239 -3.68 32.37 -39.72
N ALA A 240 -3.17 33.59 -39.83
CA ALA A 240 -1.92 33.90 -40.55
C ALA A 240 -0.69 33.13 -40.04
N ARG A 241 -0.71 32.66 -38.79
CA ARG A 241 0.36 31.84 -38.19
C ARG A 241 0.57 30.49 -38.89
N ARG A 242 -0.44 29.95 -39.58
CA ARG A 242 -0.34 28.67 -40.30
C ARG A 242 0.14 28.84 -41.76
N LEU A 243 0.35 30.08 -42.22
CA LEU A 243 0.82 30.33 -43.59
C LEU A 243 2.27 29.88 -43.77
N ASP A 244 2.51 29.15 -44.85
CA ASP A 244 3.87 28.85 -45.31
C ASP A 244 4.36 29.93 -46.27
N PHE A 245 4.94 31.00 -45.72
CA PHE A 245 5.45 32.13 -46.51
C PHE A 245 6.44 31.71 -47.61
N ARG A 246 7.21 30.63 -47.40
CA ARG A 246 8.17 30.13 -48.38
C ARG A 246 7.48 29.49 -49.58
N SER A 247 6.46 28.67 -49.33
CA SER A 247 5.68 28.02 -50.40
C SER A 247 4.78 29.03 -51.11
N TRP A 248 4.23 30.00 -50.38
CA TRP A 248 3.47 31.11 -50.96
C TRP A 248 4.33 31.91 -51.95
N ALA A 249 5.54 32.31 -51.56
CA ALA A 249 6.44 33.07 -52.42
C ALA A 249 6.80 32.34 -53.72
N ARG A 250 6.86 31.00 -53.71
CA ARG A 250 7.20 30.17 -54.88
C ARG A 250 6.03 29.97 -55.83
N LEU A 251 4.83 29.77 -55.29
CA LEU A 251 3.65 29.40 -56.07
C LEU A 251 2.80 30.60 -56.47
N GLY A 252 3.03 31.78 -55.89
CA GLY A 252 2.26 33.00 -56.15
C GLY A 252 0.84 32.98 -55.58
N LYS A 253 0.48 31.94 -54.81
CA LYS A 253 -0.82 31.75 -54.15
C LYS A 253 -0.63 31.41 -52.67
N PRO A 254 -1.52 31.85 -51.75
CA PRO A 254 -1.32 31.62 -50.33
C PRO A 254 -1.46 30.13 -49.98
N VAL A 255 -0.50 29.61 -49.23
CA VAL A 255 -0.38 28.19 -48.84
C VAL A 255 -0.32 28.08 -47.32
N VAL A 256 -0.97 27.06 -46.78
CA VAL A 256 -1.08 26.77 -45.34
C VAL A 256 -0.42 25.43 -45.04
N ARG A 257 0.34 25.37 -43.94
CA ARG A 257 0.88 24.11 -43.41
C ARG A 257 -0.22 23.35 -42.69
N GLU A 258 -0.44 22.12 -43.12
CA GLU A 258 -1.34 21.17 -42.49
C GLU A 258 -0.56 20.29 -41.53
N TYR A 259 -1.08 20.18 -40.33
CA TYR A 259 -0.49 19.42 -39.24
C TYR A 259 -1.47 18.33 -38.83
N GLN A 260 -0.97 17.14 -38.52
CA GLN A 260 -1.75 16.08 -37.91
C GLN A 260 -2.01 16.43 -36.46
N GLU A 261 -3.27 16.60 -36.09
CA GLU A 261 -3.65 16.65 -34.68
C GLU A 261 -3.73 15.21 -34.16
N GLU A 262 -2.89 14.87 -33.19
CA GLU A 262 -2.98 13.60 -32.48
C GLU A 262 -4.18 13.63 -31.53
N TYR A 263 -5.11 12.70 -31.69
CA TYR A 263 -6.26 12.53 -30.81
C TYR A 263 -5.94 11.46 -29.76
N TYR A 264 -5.97 11.83 -28.48
CA TYR A 264 -5.79 10.89 -27.37
C TYR A 264 -7.14 10.51 -26.79
N CYS A 265 -7.27 9.24 -26.44
CA CYS A 265 -8.33 8.77 -25.57
C CYS A 265 -7.89 8.98 -24.12
N ARG A 266 -8.62 9.83 -23.39
CA ARG A 266 -8.40 10.08 -21.97
C ARG A 266 -9.41 9.26 -21.19
N ILE A 267 -8.92 8.36 -20.35
CA ILE A 267 -9.72 7.39 -19.64
C ILE A 267 -9.80 7.78 -18.17
N ALA A 268 -11.01 7.90 -17.62
CA ALA A 268 -11.20 7.99 -16.19
C ALA A 268 -11.33 6.58 -15.60
N LEU A 269 -10.51 6.25 -14.62
CA LEU A 269 -10.61 5.04 -13.84
C LEU A 269 -11.18 5.40 -12.48
N ILE A 270 -12.44 5.05 -12.23
CA ILE A 270 -13.18 5.42 -11.02
C ILE A 270 -13.30 4.20 -10.12
N LEU A 271 -12.70 4.25 -8.94
CA LEU A 271 -12.78 3.19 -7.92
C LEU A 271 -13.69 3.64 -6.77
N ASP A 272 -14.73 2.85 -6.51
CA ASP A 272 -15.55 2.94 -5.32
C ASP A 272 -14.81 2.37 -4.10
N THR A 273 -14.88 3.07 -2.97
CA THR A 273 -14.26 2.65 -1.71
C THR A 273 -15.27 2.51 -0.56
N TYR A 274 -16.55 2.75 -0.85
CA TYR A 274 -17.61 2.68 0.13
C TYR A 274 -17.86 1.24 0.55
N MET A 275 -17.73 0.98 1.85
CA MET A 275 -18.17 -0.26 2.46
C MET A 275 -18.97 0.08 3.72
N PRO A 276 -20.29 -0.18 3.75
CA PRO A 276 -21.09 0.11 4.92
C PRO A 276 -20.58 -0.70 6.12
N PRO A 277 -20.61 -0.14 7.34
CA PRO A 277 -20.21 -0.87 8.53
C PRO A 277 -21.13 -2.09 8.73
N GLU A 278 -20.54 -3.29 8.81
CA GLU A 278 -21.33 -4.48 9.15
C GLU A 278 -21.94 -4.33 10.55
N PRO A 279 -23.20 -4.78 10.77
CA PRO A 279 -23.77 -4.83 12.09
C PRO A 279 -22.87 -5.64 13.05
N TRP A 280 -22.56 -5.08 14.23
CA TRP A 280 -21.65 -5.68 15.22
C TRP A 280 -21.93 -7.16 15.55
N LEU A 281 -23.20 -7.58 15.47
CA LEU A 281 -23.61 -8.98 15.64
C LEU A 281 -23.02 -9.92 14.57
N ILE A 282 -23.05 -9.50 13.30
CA ILE A 282 -22.53 -10.27 12.16
C ILE A 282 -21.00 -10.31 12.23
N GLU A 283 -20.36 -9.17 12.51
CA GLU A 283 -18.91 -9.07 12.72
C GLU A 283 -18.45 -9.99 13.86
N LYS A 284 -19.19 -10.01 14.97
CA LYS A 284 -18.89 -10.89 16.12
C LYS A 284 -19.11 -12.36 15.78
N LEU A 285 -20.18 -12.71 15.07
CA LEU A 285 -20.45 -14.09 14.63
C LEU A 285 -19.38 -14.61 13.66
N LYS A 286 -18.97 -13.80 12.67
CA LYS A 286 -17.86 -14.10 11.76
C LYS A 286 -16.55 -14.31 12.53
N SER A 287 -16.22 -13.42 13.49
CA SER A 287 -15.00 -13.53 14.30
C SER A 287 -14.95 -14.78 15.20
N ILE A 288 -16.11 -15.30 15.60
CA ILE A 288 -16.23 -16.54 16.38
C ILE A 288 -16.02 -17.76 15.45
N GLY A 289 -16.53 -17.71 14.22
CA GLY A 289 -16.31 -18.73 13.20
C GLY A 289 -14.85 -18.80 12.71
N GLU A 290 -14.21 -17.66 12.49
CA GLU A 290 -12.80 -17.57 12.09
C GLU A 290 -11.83 -18.08 13.17
N ARG A 291 -12.17 -17.93 14.45
CA ARG A 291 -11.40 -18.51 15.57
C ARG A 291 -11.38 -20.05 15.58
N TYR A 292 -12.29 -20.69 14.83
CA TYR A 292 -12.43 -22.14 14.76
C TYR A 292 -11.99 -22.73 13.40
N GLN A 293 -11.30 -21.95 12.56
CA GLN A 293 -10.64 -22.52 11.39
C GLN A 293 -9.37 -23.26 11.84
N PRO A 294 -9.24 -24.57 11.54
CA PRO A 294 -7.98 -25.27 11.76
C PRO A 294 -6.88 -24.58 10.96
N ILE A 295 -5.62 -24.76 11.38
CA ILE A 295 -4.40 -24.32 10.68
C ILE A 295 -4.32 -25.06 9.33
N SER A 296 -5.18 -24.70 8.38
CA SER A 296 -5.09 -25.05 6.98
C SER A 296 -4.71 -23.79 6.23
N SER A 297 -3.86 -23.96 5.22
CA SER A 297 -3.21 -22.94 4.41
C SER A 297 -4.16 -22.12 3.50
N VAL A 298 -5.40 -21.90 3.93
CA VAL A 298 -6.41 -21.18 3.16
C VAL A 298 -6.29 -19.70 3.51
N LYS A 299 -5.79 -18.91 2.56
CA LYS A 299 -5.76 -17.45 2.61
C LYS A 299 -7.17 -16.93 2.96
N PRO A 300 -7.33 -15.97 3.89
CA PRO A 300 -8.65 -15.40 4.17
C PRO A 300 -9.28 -14.85 2.88
N PRO A 301 -10.61 -14.93 2.73
CA PRO A 301 -11.29 -14.43 1.54
C PRO A 301 -10.92 -12.96 1.32
N MET A 302 -10.65 -12.62 0.06
CA MET A 302 -10.25 -11.26 -0.30
C MET A 302 -11.44 -10.33 -0.04
N ASN A 303 -11.22 -9.27 0.73
CA ASN A 303 -12.26 -8.28 0.97
C ASN A 303 -12.68 -7.63 -0.38
N VAL A 304 -13.95 -7.28 -0.54
CA VAL A 304 -14.52 -6.71 -1.77
C VAL A 304 -13.72 -5.47 -2.23
N LEU A 305 -13.31 -4.61 -1.29
CA LEU A 305 -12.42 -3.47 -1.58
C LEU A 305 -11.03 -3.90 -2.10
N GLU A 306 -10.41 -4.92 -1.49
CA GLU A 306 -9.12 -5.44 -1.95
C GLU A 306 -9.23 -5.98 -3.37
N ALA A 307 -10.36 -6.60 -3.69
CA ALA A 307 -10.69 -7.05 -5.04
C ALA A 307 -10.83 -5.90 -6.02
N GLY A 308 -11.55 -4.85 -5.65
CA GLY A 308 -11.66 -3.62 -6.44
C GLY A 308 -10.32 -2.98 -6.71
N ILE A 309 -9.46 -2.89 -5.69
CA ILE A 309 -8.12 -2.30 -5.82
C ILE A 309 -7.21 -3.17 -6.69
N SER A 310 -7.25 -4.49 -6.51
CA SER A 310 -6.51 -5.44 -7.34
C SER A 310 -6.92 -5.33 -8.81
N LEU A 311 -8.23 -5.31 -9.08
CA LEU A 311 -8.76 -5.19 -10.44
C LEU A 311 -8.48 -3.82 -11.05
N THR A 312 -8.55 -2.74 -10.26
CA THR A 312 -8.19 -1.39 -10.70
C THR A 312 -6.72 -1.33 -11.11
N ALA A 313 -5.82 -1.92 -10.31
CA ALA A 313 -4.41 -2.05 -10.66
C ALA A 313 -4.20 -2.90 -11.93
N SER A 314 -4.93 -4.01 -12.07
CA SER A 314 -4.94 -4.85 -13.28
C SER A 314 -5.37 -4.10 -14.54
N ILE A 315 -6.42 -3.28 -14.45
CA ILE A 315 -6.91 -2.45 -15.56
C ILE A 315 -5.90 -1.34 -15.87
N ALA A 316 -5.39 -0.65 -14.84
CA ALA A 316 -4.39 0.39 -15.02
C ALA A 316 -3.11 -0.14 -15.69
N ASP A 317 -2.64 -1.35 -15.32
CA ASP A 317 -1.52 -2.03 -15.97
C ASP A 317 -1.83 -2.28 -17.46
N ALA A 318 -3.00 -2.82 -17.77
CA ALA A 318 -3.40 -3.08 -19.15
C ALA A 318 -3.53 -1.82 -20.00
N LEU A 319 -4.08 -0.74 -19.44
CA LEU A 319 -4.22 0.54 -20.12
C LEU A 319 -2.88 1.26 -20.27
N SER A 320 -1.95 1.11 -19.32
CA SER A 320 -0.62 1.71 -19.38
C SER A 320 0.27 1.13 -20.48
N ARG A 321 -0.05 -0.07 -20.98
CA ARG A 321 0.60 -0.68 -22.15
C ARG A 321 0.14 -0.06 -23.47
N GLY A 322 -0.98 0.66 -23.48
CA GLY A 322 -1.49 1.39 -24.64
C GLY A 322 -1.10 2.87 -24.63
N GLU A 323 -1.52 3.59 -25.67
CA GLU A 323 -1.30 5.04 -25.83
C GLU A 323 -2.41 5.88 -25.17
N TYR A 324 -2.83 5.48 -23.97
CA TYR A 324 -3.94 6.11 -23.25
C TYR A 324 -3.45 7.04 -22.13
N LEU A 325 -4.15 8.16 -21.93
CA LEU A 325 -3.99 8.99 -20.74
C LEU A 325 -4.96 8.52 -19.66
N ILE A 326 -4.47 8.19 -18.48
CA ILE A 326 -5.29 7.67 -17.38
C ILE A 326 -5.48 8.75 -16.33
N ASP A 327 -6.72 9.05 -15.98
CA ASP A 327 -7.04 9.79 -14.77
C ASP A 327 -7.60 8.81 -13.74
N LEU A 328 -6.91 8.64 -12.62
CA LEU A 328 -7.43 7.83 -11.52
C LEU A 328 -8.25 8.72 -10.58
N PHE A 329 -9.48 8.30 -10.33
CA PHE A 329 -10.37 8.85 -9.32
C PHE A 329 -10.64 7.77 -8.27
N ALA A 330 -9.93 7.83 -7.15
CA ALA A 330 -10.26 6.97 -6.00
C ALA A 330 -11.17 7.75 -5.06
N ALA A 331 -12.40 7.27 -4.92
CA ALA A 331 -13.44 7.91 -4.13
C ALA A 331 -13.28 7.55 -2.64
N GLY A 332 -12.25 8.08 -1.97
CA GLY A 332 -11.99 7.90 -0.53
C GLY A 332 -12.64 8.98 0.34
N PRO A 333 -12.23 9.13 1.63
CA PRO A 333 -12.69 10.26 2.47
C PRO A 333 -12.31 11.64 1.90
N GLU A 334 -11.29 11.69 1.05
CA GLU A 334 -10.98 12.79 0.15
C GLU A 334 -10.91 12.23 -1.28
N LEU A 335 -11.30 13.03 -2.29
CA LEU A 335 -11.15 12.64 -3.68
C LEU A 335 -9.67 12.66 -4.06
N TYR A 336 -9.11 11.50 -4.35
CA TYR A 336 -7.78 11.40 -4.95
C TYR A 336 -7.91 11.54 -6.46
N VAL A 337 -7.62 12.74 -6.99
CA VAL A 337 -7.49 12.98 -8.44
C VAL A 337 -6.04 12.89 -8.83
N PHE A 338 -5.70 11.93 -9.68
CA PHE A 338 -4.39 11.85 -10.29
C PHE A 338 -4.49 11.88 -11.80
N ARG A 339 -3.76 12.81 -12.43
CA ARG A 339 -3.68 12.97 -13.87
C ARG A 339 -2.35 12.42 -14.36
N ALA A 340 -2.40 11.29 -15.07
CA ALA A 340 -1.22 10.73 -15.71
C ALA A 340 -1.06 11.26 -17.15
N GLY A 341 0.12 11.80 -17.44
CA GLY A 341 0.56 12.19 -18.80
C GLY A 341 1.05 11.00 -19.65
N ARG A 342 1.94 11.21 -20.64
CA ARG A 342 2.41 10.17 -21.60
C ARG A 342 3.63 9.32 -21.15
N HIS A 343 3.87 9.08 -19.86
CA HIS A 343 5.12 8.44 -19.39
C HIS A 343 4.91 7.20 -18.49
N THR A 344 5.82 6.23 -18.57
CA THR A 344 5.79 4.98 -17.79
C THR A 344 5.74 5.18 -16.26
N ALA A 345 6.18 6.34 -15.75
CA ALA A 345 6.09 6.70 -14.33
C ALA A 345 4.64 6.79 -13.79
N HIS A 346 3.62 6.73 -14.64
CA HIS A 346 2.22 6.87 -14.25
C HIS A 346 1.63 5.64 -13.59
N PHE A 347 2.02 4.44 -14.00
CA PHE A 347 1.47 3.22 -13.42
C PHE A 347 1.95 3.02 -11.98
N ASP A 348 3.24 3.24 -11.72
CA ASP A 348 3.80 3.17 -10.37
C ASP A 348 3.06 4.13 -9.43
N ASN A 349 2.80 5.37 -9.88
CA ASN A 349 2.02 6.36 -9.12
C ASN A 349 0.58 5.90 -8.84
N VAL A 350 -0.09 5.25 -9.81
CA VAL A 350 -1.40 4.64 -9.59
C VAL A 350 -1.32 3.59 -8.49
N LEU A 351 -0.31 2.72 -8.51
CA LEU A 351 -0.11 1.73 -7.45
C LEU A 351 0.21 2.38 -6.09
N GLU A 352 1.00 3.47 -6.05
CA GLU A 352 1.25 4.23 -4.82
C GLU A 352 -0.05 4.77 -4.23
N ILE A 353 -0.93 5.36 -5.06
CA ILE A 353 -2.23 5.88 -4.61
C ILE A 353 -3.10 4.73 -4.11
N LEU A 354 -3.27 3.68 -4.92
CA LEU A 354 -4.09 2.51 -4.56
C LEU A 354 -3.60 1.81 -3.28
N SER A 355 -2.31 1.88 -2.97
CA SER A 355 -1.76 1.37 -1.71
C SER A 355 -2.23 2.14 -0.47
N CYS A 356 -2.59 3.43 -0.64
CA CYS A 356 -3.04 4.31 0.44
C CYS A 356 -4.57 4.47 0.49
N VAL A 357 -5.31 3.91 -0.46
CA VAL A 357 -6.78 3.95 -0.48
C VAL A 357 -7.32 3.04 0.62
N ASP A 358 -8.02 3.60 1.59
CA ASP A 358 -8.70 2.88 2.67
C ASP A 358 -10.23 2.88 2.47
N ARG A 359 -10.92 2.01 3.21
CA ARG A 359 -12.40 1.94 3.21
C ARG A 359 -13.03 3.26 3.63
N CYS A 360 -14.04 3.70 2.88
CA CYS A 360 -14.89 4.82 3.27
C CYS A 360 -16.17 4.29 3.95
N LEU A 361 -16.53 4.86 5.09
CA LEU A 361 -17.73 4.49 5.86
C LEU A 361 -18.96 5.33 5.46
N ASP A 362 -18.70 6.51 4.92
CA ASP A 362 -19.71 7.43 4.41
C ASP A 362 -19.68 7.38 2.89
N ASP A 363 -20.80 7.68 2.24
CA ASP A 363 -20.85 7.63 0.79
C ASP A 363 -19.97 8.73 0.17
N PRO A 364 -18.93 8.36 -0.61
CA PRO A 364 -18.05 9.34 -1.19
C PRO A 364 -18.75 10.17 -2.28
N PHE A 365 -19.73 9.62 -2.99
CA PHE A 365 -20.26 10.23 -4.21
C PHE A 365 -21.14 11.46 -3.96
N GLU A 366 -21.78 11.58 -2.80
CA GLU A 366 -22.50 12.81 -2.42
C GLU A 366 -21.57 14.02 -2.31
N THR A 367 -20.38 13.82 -1.74
CA THR A 367 -19.43 14.92 -1.48
C THR A 367 -18.52 15.18 -2.68
N ILE A 368 -18.17 14.12 -3.40
CA ILE A 368 -17.12 14.12 -4.42
C ILE A 368 -17.69 14.26 -5.84
N GLY A 369 -18.98 13.97 -6.05
CA GLY A 369 -19.67 14.04 -7.33
C GLY A 369 -19.38 15.32 -8.14
N PRO A 370 -19.59 16.53 -7.59
CA PRO A 370 -19.40 17.78 -8.34
C PRO A 370 -17.99 17.97 -8.90
N ALA A 371 -16.96 17.60 -8.14
CA ALA A 371 -15.56 17.71 -8.59
C ALA A 371 -15.25 16.67 -9.68
N VAL A 372 -15.80 15.46 -9.57
CA VAL A 372 -15.67 14.43 -10.60
C VAL A 372 -16.40 14.83 -11.88
N PHE A 373 -17.60 15.45 -11.78
CA PHE A 373 -18.37 15.88 -12.95
C PHE A 373 -17.67 16.97 -13.78
N GLU A 374 -16.98 17.91 -13.13
CA GLU A 374 -16.17 18.91 -13.83
C GLU A 374 -15.06 18.24 -14.64
N GLU A 375 -14.41 17.23 -14.06
CA GLU A 375 -13.32 16.50 -14.72
C GLU A 375 -13.81 15.54 -15.81
N LEU A 376 -14.98 14.91 -15.64
CA LEU A 376 -15.58 13.99 -16.62
C LEU A 376 -15.86 14.65 -17.96
N SER A 377 -16.07 15.97 -18.00
CA SER A 377 -16.23 16.72 -19.25
C SER A 377 -15.01 16.59 -20.20
N ASN A 378 -13.82 16.34 -19.64
CA ASN A 378 -12.55 16.23 -20.36
C ASN A 378 -12.15 14.79 -20.69
N VAL A 379 -12.98 13.81 -20.36
CA VAL A 379 -12.72 12.37 -20.49
C VAL A 379 -13.46 11.83 -21.72
N SER A 380 -12.89 10.83 -22.41
CA SER A 380 -13.56 10.14 -23.53
C SER A 380 -14.32 8.91 -23.07
N THR A 381 -13.71 8.14 -22.15
CA THR A 381 -14.28 6.89 -21.62
C THR A 381 -14.05 6.83 -20.11
N ALA A 382 -15.07 6.47 -19.34
CA ALA A 382 -14.96 6.20 -17.92
C ALA A 382 -15.15 4.70 -17.65
N VAL A 383 -14.21 4.12 -16.91
CA VAL A 383 -14.27 2.76 -16.38
C VAL A 383 -14.59 2.88 -14.89
N CYS A 384 -15.79 2.46 -14.51
CA CYS A 384 -16.27 2.54 -13.14
C CYS A 384 -16.23 1.16 -12.49
N ILE A 385 -15.47 1.02 -11.40
CA ILE A 385 -15.39 -0.16 -10.55
C ILE A 385 -16.20 0.12 -9.28
N PHE A 386 -17.38 -0.49 -9.20
CA PHE A 386 -18.30 -0.37 -8.07
C PHE A 386 -18.25 -1.61 -7.18
N LEU A 387 -18.31 -1.41 -5.85
CA LEU A 387 -18.31 -2.52 -4.87
C LEU A 387 -19.73 -3.06 -4.59
N ASP A 388 -20.75 -2.28 -4.94
CA ASP A 388 -22.16 -2.69 -5.00
C ASP A 388 -22.88 -1.74 -5.98
N TRP A 389 -24.10 -2.07 -6.38
CA TRP A 389 -24.93 -1.23 -7.22
C TRP A 389 -26.14 -0.70 -6.45
N ASP A 390 -26.19 0.62 -6.26
CA ASP A 390 -27.27 1.33 -5.58
C ASP A 390 -27.68 2.61 -6.35
N GLU A 391 -28.61 3.38 -5.77
CA GLU A 391 -29.16 4.59 -6.39
C GLU A 391 -28.09 5.66 -6.64
N GLN A 392 -27.07 5.76 -5.77
CA GLN A 392 -26.02 6.76 -5.92
C GLN A 392 -25.03 6.38 -7.03
N ARG A 393 -24.68 5.10 -7.14
CA ARG A 393 -23.83 4.59 -8.24
C ARG A 393 -24.55 4.70 -9.59
N GLU A 394 -25.86 4.47 -9.61
CA GLU A 394 -26.69 4.71 -10.80
C GLU A 394 -26.67 6.19 -11.20
N GLN A 395 -26.82 7.12 -10.24
CA GLN A 395 -26.74 8.56 -10.51
C GLN A 395 -25.37 8.97 -11.07
N MET A 396 -24.29 8.42 -10.52
CA MET A 396 -22.93 8.64 -11.03
C MET A 396 -22.78 8.11 -12.46
N ALA A 397 -23.25 6.90 -12.74
CA ALA A 397 -23.23 6.31 -14.08
C ALA A 397 -24.02 7.15 -15.09
N ARG A 398 -25.21 7.65 -14.70
CA ARG A 398 -26.03 8.53 -15.53
C ARG A 398 -25.30 9.85 -15.82
N ALA A 399 -24.66 10.44 -14.80
CA ALA A 399 -23.89 11.66 -14.98
C ALA A 399 -22.66 11.49 -15.90
N VAL A 400 -22.01 10.32 -15.90
CA VAL A 400 -20.96 9.99 -16.87
C VAL A 400 -21.51 9.99 -18.29
N LEU A 401 -22.65 9.34 -18.53
CA LEU A 401 -23.28 9.30 -19.85
C LEU A 401 -23.77 10.70 -20.31
N ASP A 402 -24.36 11.47 -19.40
CA ASP A 402 -24.82 12.84 -19.64
C ASP A 402 -23.67 13.79 -19.99
N SER A 403 -22.46 13.52 -19.47
CA SER A 403 -21.25 14.25 -19.87
C SER A 403 -20.86 13.99 -21.33
N GLY A 404 -21.44 12.97 -21.98
CA GLY A 404 -21.12 12.52 -23.33
C GLY A 404 -19.89 11.61 -23.41
N SER A 405 -19.48 11.03 -22.29
CA SER A 405 -18.40 10.04 -22.19
C SER A 405 -18.97 8.63 -22.33
N SER A 406 -18.19 7.69 -22.90
CA SER A 406 -18.58 6.28 -22.90
C SER A 406 -18.36 5.66 -21.53
N LEU A 407 -19.27 4.79 -21.09
CA LEU A 407 -19.22 4.13 -19.79
C LEU A 407 -18.90 2.65 -19.94
N LYS A 408 -17.98 2.14 -19.11
CA LYS A 408 -17.76 0.71 -18.88
C LYS A 408 -17.94 0.42 -17.39
N THR A 409 -18.95 -0.38 -17.06
CA THR A 409 -19.33 -0.66 -15.67
C THR A 409 -18.84 -2.04 -15.24
N ILE A 410 -18.13 -2.09 -14.12
CA ILE A 410 -17.67 -3.32 -13.47
C ILE A 410 -18.19 -3.30 -12.04
N ILE A 411 -18.87 -4.37 -11.64
CA ILE A 411 -19.48 -4.53 -10.32
C ILE A 411 -18.80 -5.71 -9.62
N ILE A 412 -18.30 -5.48 -8.40
CA ILE A 412 -17.66 -6.50 -7.60
C ILE A 412 -18.52 -6.76 -6.39
N HIS A 413 -19.42 -7.74 -6.47
CA HIS A 413 -20.35 -8.03 -5.39
C HIS A 413 -20.66 -9.53 -5.34
N GLU A 414 -20.81 -10.08 -4.14
CA GLU A 414 -21.24 -11.45 -3.94
C GLU A 414 -22.78 -11.54 -3.96
N GLY A 415 -23.34 -12.15 -5.00
CA GLY A 415 -24.78 -12.36 -5.13
C GLY A 415 -25.51 -11.20 -5.80
N GLU A 416 -26.78 -11.00 -5.44
CA GLU A 416 -27.61 -9.92 -6.00
C GLU A 416 -27.16 -8.56 -5.44
N THR A 417 -27.08 -7.56 -6.31
CA THR A 417 -26.79 -6.17 -5.96
C THR A 417 -27.98 -5.52 -5.25
N THR A 418 -27.74 -4.42 -4.53
CA THR A 418 -28.82 -3.69 -3.83
C THR A 418 -29.95 -3.24 -4.76
N LEU A 419 -29.62 -2.77 -5.96
CA LEU A 419 -30.56 -2.50 -7.04
C LEU A 419 -30.30 -3.39 -8.26
N PRO A 420 -31.35 -3.77 -9.02
CA PRO A 420 -31.17 -4.50 -10.28
C PRO A 420 -30.51 -3.60 -11.32
N TYR A 421 -29.46 -4.09 -11.95
CA TYR A 421 -28.73 -3.34 -12.97
C TYR A 421 -29.51 -3.23 -14.28
N ASN A 422 -29.67 -2.01 -14.81
CA ASN A 422 -30.38 -1.74 -16.06
C ASN A 422 -29.41 -1.70 -17.26
N ALA A 423 -29.24 -2.84 -17.94
CA ALA A 423 -28.33 -2.95 -19.09
C ALA A 423 -28.78 -2.16 -20.33
N ASP A 424 -30.08 -1.87 -20.46
CA ASP A 424 -30.61 -1.12 -21.62
C ASP A 424 -30.21 0.37 -21.55
N GLU A 425 -30.05 0.90 -20.34
CA GLU A 425 -29.70 2.31 -20.11
C GLU A 425 -28.19 2.53 -20.03
N PHE A 426 -27.47 1.66 -19.31
CA PHE A 426 -26.05 1.86 -18.98
C PHE A 426 -25.08 0.97 -19.78
N GLY A 427 -25.60 0.14 -20.69
CA GLY A 427 -24.81 -0.85 -21.42
C GLY A 427 -24.49 -2.09 -20.56
N PRO A 428 -23.75 -3.08 -21.09
CA PRO A 428 -23.45 -4.32 -20.36
C PRO A 428 -22.57 -4.05 -19.13
N ALA A 429 -22.95 -4.60 -17.98
CA ALA A 429 -22.11 -4.66 -16.78
C ALA A 429 -21.39 -6.00 -16.66
N TYR A 430 -20.15 -5.95 -16.17
CA TYR A 430 -19.38 -7.13 -15.84
C TYR A 430 -19.40 -7.31 -14.32
N GLN A 431 -20.05 -8.38 -13.85
CA GLN A 431 -20.10 -8.70 -12.43
C GLN A 431 -19.09 -9.79 -12.09
N PHE A 432 -18.27 -9.56 -11.07
CA PHE A 432 -17.29 -10.53 -10.57
C PHE A 432 -17.40 -10.72 -9.07
N THR A 433 -17.09 -11.92 -8.60
CA THR A 433 -16.93 -12.18 -7.17
C THR A 433 -15.50 -11.87 -6.71
N PRO A 434 -15.27 -11.45 -5.44
CA PRO A 434 -13.94 -11.19 -4.91
C PRO A 434 -12.98 -12.39 -5.07
N ASP A 435 -13.52 -13.61 -4.91
CA ASP A 435 -12.78 -14.86 -5.05
C ASP A 435 -12.34 -15.16 -6.49
N GLU A 436 -13.10 -14.73 -7.51
CA GLU A 436 -12.72 -14.88 -8.91
C GLU A 436 -11.55 -13.97 -9.27
N ILE A 437 -11.59 -12.73 -8.78
CA ILE A 437 -10.51 -11.75 -8.94
C ILE A 437 -9.26 -12.23 -8.20
N ALA A 438 -9.42 -12.78 -6.98
CA ALA A 438 -8.31 -13.30 -6.17
C ALA A 438 -7.56 -14.45 -6.87
N LYS A 439 -8.28 -15.26 -7.67
CA LYS A 439 -7.73 -16.40 -8.43
C LYS A 439 -7.21 -16.00 -9.81
N GLY A 440 -7.33 -14.73 -10.19
CA GLY A 440 -6.89 -14.25 -11.51
C GLY A 440 -7.72 -14.80 -12.67
N LYS A 441 -9.00 -15.13 -12.45
CA LYS A 441 -9.88 -15.68 -13.52
C LYS A 441 -10.33 -14.64 -14.54
N VAL A 442 -10.10 -13.36 -14.27
CA VAL A 442 -10.41 -12.26 -15.18
C VAL A 442 -9.23 -12.11 -16.13
N GLU A 443 -9.34 -12.65 -17.35
CA GLU A 443 -8.26 -12.58 -18.35
C GLU A 443 -8.47 -11.46 -19.37
N SER A 444 -9.72 -11.11 -19.67
CA SER A 444 -10.10 -10.07 -20.64
C SER A 444 -11.36 -9.36 -20.18
N LEU A 445 -11.40 -8.03 -20.37
CA LEU A 445 -12.54 -7.20 -20.01
C LEU A 445 -13.11 -6.44 -21.19
#